data_AF-A0A7X0BVP4-F1
#
_entry.id   AF-A0A7X0BVP4-F1
#
_cell.length_a   1.000
_cell.length_b   1.000
_cell.length_c   1.000
_cell.angle_alpha   90.00
_cell.angle_beta   90.00
_cell.angle_gamma   90.00
#
_symmetry.space_group_name_H-M   'P 1'
#
loop_
_entity.id
_entity.type
_entity.pdbx_description
1 polymer ?
#
loop_
_entity_poly.entity_id
_entity_poly.type
_entity_poly.pdbx_seq_one_letter_code
_entity_poly.pdbx_strand_id
1 'polypeptide(L)'
;MTEQKGHGRIPELSAIPWEGPRSITDYARFGRALCRDLGEEFALGSEELYAVLIRSFKGHPVLALLGAPDVRLRARRVVKRLQRAAELQRGAGVELVKFHAQFRKEFVDVLPQAKPEKRQKTFNWDDV
;
A
#
# COMPACT_ATOMS: atom_id res chain seq x y z
N MET A 1 -15.87 -20.79 -15.91
CA MET A 1 -15.82 -19.87 -14.75
C MET A 1 -14.37 -19.51 -14.53
N THR A 2 -13.97 -18.31 -14.92
CA THR A 2 -12.59 -17.82 -14.74
C THR A 2 -12.39 -17.44 -13.29
N GLU A 3 -11.61 -18.23 -12.59
CA GLU A 3 -11.14 -17.97 -11.22
C GLU A 3 -10.39 -16.63 -11.23
N GLN A 4 -11.03 -15.57 -10.73
CA GLN A 4 -10.32 -14.32 -10.44
C GLN A 4 -9.26 -14.67 -9.40
N LYS A 5 -7.98 -14.69 -9.83
CA LYS A 5 -6.84 -14.76 -8.92
C LYS A 5 -7.02 -13.66 -7.89
N GLY A 6 -7.45 -14.02 -6.68
CA GLY A 6 -7.40 -13.13 -5.54
C GLY A 6 -6.01 -12.55 -5.48
N HIS A 7 -5.91 -11.22 -5.35
CA HIS A 7 -4.64 -10.56 -5.15
C HIS A 7 -3.92 -11.30 -4.02
N GLY A 8 -2.83 -12.01 -4.34
CA GLY A 8 -2.12 -12.81 -3.37
C GLY A 8 -1.78 -11.96 -2.16
N ARG A 9 -1.98 -12.49 -0.94
CA ARG A 9 -1.64 -11.80 0.30
C ARG A 9 -0.24 -11.19 0.16
N ILE A 10 -0.12 -9.89 0.42
CA ILE A 10 1.20 -9.25 0.51
C ILE A 10 1.96 -9.98 1.63
N PRO A 11 3.11 -10.61 1.34
CA PRO A 11 3.94 -11.20 2.38
C PRO A 11 4.31 -10.13 3.40
N GLU A 12 4.33 -10.48 4.67
CA GLU A 12 4.81 -9.54 5.68
C GLU A 12 6.25 -9.10 5.34
N LEU A 13 6.52 -7.81 5.43
CA LEU A 13 7.85 -7.27 5.16
C LEU A 13 8.91 -7.87 6.10
N SER A 14 8.52 -8.17 7.34
CA SER A 14 9.33 -8.88 8.34
C SER A 14 9.73 -10.29 7.92
N ALA A 15 8.98 -10.92 7.00
CA ALA A 15 9.23 -12.28 6.54
C ALA A 15 10.21 -12.35 5.36
N ILE A 16 10.71 -11.22 4.86
CA ILE A 16 11.67 -11.18 3.75
C ILE A 16 13.09 -11.23 4.34
N PRO A 17 13.80 -12.37 4.25
CA PRO A 17 15.17 -12.45 4.75
C PRO A 17 16.09 -11.61 3.86
N TRP A 18 17.04 -10.90 4.46
CA TRP A 18 18.03 -10.08 3.74
C TRP A 18 19.14 -10.91 3.10
N GLU A 19 18.75 -11.81 2.20
CA GLU A 19 19.62 -12.76 1.53
C GLU A 19 19.79 -12.36 0.06
N GLY A 20 20.73 -11.42 -0.16
CA GLY A 20 21.14 -11.01 -1.49
C GLY A 20 20.18 -10.06 -2.22
N PRO A 21 20.48 -9.72 -3.49
CA PRO A 21 19.86 -8.59 -4.20
C PRO A 21 18.37 -8.75 -4.49
N ARG A 22 17.92 -10.00 -4.58
CA ARG A 22 16.52 -10.33 -4.82
C ARG A 22 15.65 -9.91 -3.64
N SER A 23 16.12 -10.12 -2.40
CA SER A 23 15.40 -9.70 -1.19
C SER A 23 15.14 -8.20 -1.15
N ILE A 24 16.10 -7.37 -1.58
CA ILE A 24 15.96 -5.91 -1.65
C ILE A 24 14.90 -5.50 -2.68
N THR A 25 14.89 -6.19 -3.83
CA THR A 25 13.86 -5.98 -4.86
C THR A 25 12.48 -6.38 -4.38
N ASP A 26 12.38 -7.54 -3.73
CA ASP A 26 11.13 -8.06 -3.19
C ASP A 26 10.61 -7.16 -2.05
N TYR A 27 11.49 -6.67 -1.17
CA TYR A 27 11.14 -5.74 -0.09
C TYR A 27 10.57 -4.43 -0.64
N ALA A 28 11.24 -3.83 -1.63
CA ALA A 28 10.74 -2.61 -2.27
C ALA A 28 9.40 -2.85 -2.98
N ARG A 29 9.24 -3.99 -3.68
CA ARG A 29 7.99 -4.32 -4.38
C ARG A 29 6.83 -4.51 -3.41
N PHE A 30 7.01 -5.35 -2.39
CA PHE A 30 5.96 -5.65 -1.42
C PHE A 30 5.65 -4.44 -0.53
N GLY A 31 6.66 -3.65 -0.15
CA GLY A 31 6.43 -2.43 0.63
C GLY A 31 5.61 -1.40 -0.14
N ARG A 32 5.85 -1.26 -1.46
CA ARG A 32 5.03 -0.38 -2.31
C ARG A 32 3.59 -0.85 -2.40
N ALA A 33 3.37 -2.16 -2.53
CA ALA A 33 2.04 -2.73 -2.54
C ALA A 33 1.31 -2.47 -1.20
N LEU A 34 2.01 -2.65 -0.08
CA LEU A 34 1.48 -2.38 1.26
C LEU A 34 1.11 -0.91 1.43
N CYS A 35 1.99 0.02 1.04
CA CYS A 35 1.71 1.45 1.09
C CYS A 35 0.50 1.84 0.21
N ARG A 36 0.35 1.21 -0.96
CA ARG A 36 -0.81 1.44 -1.83
C ARG A 36 -2.09 0.96 -1.15
N ASP A 37 -2.13 -0.30 -0.73
CA ASP A 37 -3.32 -0.91 -0.10
C ASP A 37 -3.71 -0.14 1.16
N LEU A 38 -2.74 0.12 2.06
CA LEU A 38 -3.00 0.86 3.29
C LEU A 38 -3.43 2.31 3.02
N GLY A 39 -2.88 2.93 1.98
CA GLY A 39 -3.29 4.27 1.56
C GLY A 39 -4.72 4.31 1.02
N GLU A 40 -5.14 3.29 0.27
CA GLU A 40 -6.51 3.13 -0.22
C GLU A 40 -7.48 2.88 0.95
N GLU A 41 -7.15 1.96 1.86
CA GLU A 41 -7.93 1.65 3.06
C GLU A 41 -8.13 2.89 3.96
N PHE A 42 -7.08 3.68 4.18
CA PHE A 42 -7.19 4.92 4.96
C PHE A 42 -8.04 5.97 4.25
N ALA A 43 -7.97 6.07 2.92
CA ALA A 43 -8.80 7.00 2.18
C ALA A 43 -10.28 6.65 2.29
N LEU A 44 -10.64 5.38 2.03
CA LEU A 44 -12.00 4.86 2.16
C LEU A 44 -12.51 4.98 3.60
N GLY A 45 -11.73 4.50 4.56
CA GLY A 45 -12.08 4.57 5.98
C GLY A 45 -12.28 5.99 6.49
N SER A 46 -11.62 6.99 5.88
CA SER A 46 -11.81 8.40 6.23
C SER A 46 -13.20 8.92 5.83
N GLU A 47 -13.73 8.47 4.69
CA GLU A 47 -15.07 8.83 4.21
C GLU A 47 -16.15 8.16 5.05
N GLU A 48 -15.99 6.85 5.29
CA GLU A 48 -16.90 6.07 6.13
C GLU A 48 -16.95 6.61 7.56
N LEU A 49 -15.78 6.91 8.16
CA LEU A 49 -15.69 7.47 9.49
C LEU A 49 -16.40 8.82 9.59
N TYR A 50 -16.26 9.69 8.59
CA TYR A 50 -16.99 10.96 8.57
C TYR A 50 -18.51 10.72 8.56
N ALA A 51 -18.99 9.83 7.69
CA ALA A 51 -20.41 9.52 7.57
C ALA A 51 -20.98 8.94 8.87
N VAL A 52 -20.26 8.01 9.51
CA VAL A 52 -20.63 7.42 10.81
C VAL A 52 -20.68 8.50 11.88
N LEU A 53 -19.62 9.31 12.03
CA LEU A 53 -19.58 10.38 13.04
C LEU A 53 -20.78 11.32 12.85
N ILE A 54 -21.00 11.86 11.66
CA ILE A 54 -22.12 12.78 11.41
C ILE A 54 -23.49 12.12 11.65
N ARG A 55 -23.65 10.85 11.26
CA ARG A 55 -24.91 10.10 11.49
C ARG A 55 -25.16 9.86 12.97
N SER A 56 -24.14 9.48 13.75
CA SER A 56 -24.27 9.22 15.18
C SER A 56 -24.71 10.44 15.99
N PHE A 57 -24.53 11.66 15.47
CA PHE A 57 -25.00 12.88 16.10
C PHE A 57 -26.40 13.34 15.64
N LYS A 58 -26.99 12.70 14.61
CA LYS A 58 -28.38 12.95 14.22
C LYS A 58 -29.30 12.33 15.28
N GLY A 59 -29.87 13.17 16.16
CA GLY A 59 -30.82 12.75 17.19
C GLY A 59 -30.52 13.27 18.60
N HIS A 60 -29.39 13.94 18.82
CA HIS A 60 -29.06 14.51 20.12
C HIS A 60 -29.58 15.96 20.24
N PRO A 61 -30.64 16.24 21.01
CA PRO A 61 -31.37 17.52 20.96
C PRO A 61 -30.49 18.74 21.31
N VAL A 62 -29.56 18.61 22.25
CA VAL A 62 -28.63 19.69 22.65
C VAL A 62 -27.58 20.00 21.56
N LEU A 63 -27.03 18.97 20.92
CA LEU A 63 -26.04 19.17 19.85
C LEU A 63 -26.70 19.67 18.56
N ALA A 64 -27.96 19.29 18.30
CA ALA A 64 -28.72 19.80 17.17
C ALA A 64 -29.05 21.30 17.29
N LEU A 65 -29.31 21.80 18.51
CA LEU A 65 -29.70 23.20 18.75
C LEU A 65 -28.51 24.16 18.92
N LEU A 66 -27.40 23.71 19.52
CA LEU A 66 -26.28 24.59 19.93
C LEU A 66 -24.87 24.10 19.47
N GLY A 67 -24.72 22.86 19.00
CA GLY A 67 -23.41 22.21 18.80
C GLY A 67 -23.11 21.67 17.40
N ALA A 68 -24.05 21.76 16.45
CA ALA A 68 -23.96 21.10 15.15
C ALA A 68 -22.77 21.57 14.27
N PRO A 69 -22.39 22.87 14.27
CA PRO A 69 -21.17 23.33 13.59
C PRO A 69 -19.89 22.78 14.23
N ASP A 70 -19.81 22.73 15.57
CA ASP A 70 -18.64 22.24 16.30
C ASP A 70 -18.41 20.74 16.04
N VAL A 71 -19.47 19.94 16.09
CA VAL A 71 -19.39 18.49 15.83
C VAL A 71 -18.88 18.20 14.42
N ARG A 72 -19.36 18.92 13.40
CA ARG A 72 -18.87 18.76 12.02
C ARG A 72 -17.39 19.13 11.90
N LEU A 73 -16.97 20.20 12.58
CA LEU A 73 -15.57 20.61 12.60
C LEU A 73 -14.69 19.59 13.31
N ARG A 74 -15.13 19.04 14.44
CA ARG A 74 -14.43 17.99 15.18
C ARG A 74 -14.31 16.71 14.35
N ALA A 75 -15.41 16.27 13.71
CA ALA A 75 -15.39 15.12 12.80
C ALA A 75 -14.42 15.34 11.63
N ARG A 76 -14.44 16.54 11.01
CA ARG A 76 -13.46 16.91 9.97
C ARG A 76 -12.02 16.87 10.47
N ARG A 77 -11.74 17.34 11.70
CA ARG A 77 -10.39 17.30 12.27
C ARG A 77 -9.87 15.86 12.44
N VAL A 78 -10.74 14.94 12.88
CA VAL A 78 -10.39 13.51 13.02
C VAL A 78 -10.13 12.89 11.64
N VAL A 79 -11.06 13.07 10.71
CA VAL A 79 -10.98 12.53 9.34
C VAL A 79 -9.75 13.04 8.60
N LYS A 80 -9.39 14.31 8.76
CA LYS A 80 -8.17 14.90 8.19
C LYS A 80 -6.89 14.17 8.61
N ARG A 81 -6.83 13.59 9.81
CA ARG A 81 -5.66 12.81 10.26
C ARG A 81 -5.53 11.52 9.46
N LEU A 82 -6.64 10.85 9.20
CA LEU A 82 -6.65 9.60 8.42
C LEU A 82 -6.36 9.87 6.93
N GLN A 83 -6.92 10.95 6.38
CA GLN A 83 -6.56 11.45 5.04
C GLN A 83 -5.06 11.76 4.93
N ARG A 84 -4.48 12.41 5.95
CA ARG A 84 -3.04 12.66 5.99
C ARG A 84 -2.24 11.36 6.08
N ALA A 85 -2.70 10.37 6.82
CA ALA A 85 -2.06 9.05 6.86
C ALA A 85 -2.06 8.42 5.45
N ALA A 86 -3.17 8.49 4.71
CA ALA A 86 -3.24 8.02 3.32
C ALA A 86 -2.23 8.72 2.40
N GLU A 87 -2.09 10.05 2.51
CA GLU A 87 -1.08 10.81 1.77
C GLU A 87 0.35 10.39 2.12
N LEU A 88 0.64 10.18 3.41
CA LEU A 88 1.95 9.74 3.86
C LEU A 88 2.30 8.35 3.32
N GLN A 89 1.31 7.45 3.22
CA GLN A 89 1.53 6.14 2.59
C GLN A 89 1.88 6.26 1.11
N ARG A 90 1.25 7.17 0.36
CA ARG A 90 1.65 7.46 -1.04
C ARG A 90 3.09 7.94 -1.12
N GLY A 91 3.49 8.85 -0.21
CA GLY A 91 4.87 9.34 -0.11
C GLY A 91 5.87 8.22 0.22
N ALA A 92 5.56 7.38 1.20
CA ALA A 92 6.38 6.21 1.55
C ALA A 92 6.56 5.25 0.35
N GLY A 93 5.50 5.02 -0.43
CA GLY A 93 5.56 4.24 -1.66
C GLY A 93 6.54 4.81 -2.70
N VAL A 94 6.64 6.14 -2.83
CA VAL A 94 7.61 6.80 -3.72
C VAL A 94 9.04 6.62 -3.20
N GLU A 95 9.26 6.77 -1.89
CA GLU A 95 10.58 6.57 -1.31
C GLU A 95 11.05 5.11 -1.45
N LEU A 96 10.15 4.13 -1.44
CA LEU A 96 10.50 2.73 -1.74
C LEU A 96 10.94 2.50 -3.20
N VAL A 97 10.42 3.28 -4.16
CA VAL A 97 10.92 3.26 -5.55
C VAL A 97 12.34 3.84 -5.61
N LYS A 98 12.55 4.99 -4.97
CA LYS A 98 13.86 5.66 -4.94
C LYS A 98 14.90 4.81 -4.22
N PHE A 99 14.53 4.19 -3.11
CA PHE A 99 15.34 3.22 -2.39
C PHE A 99 15.86 2.11 -3.32
N HIS A 100 14.97 1.46 -4.08
CA HIS A 100 15.37 0.39 -5.00
C HIS A 100 16.26 0.91 -6.14
N ALA A 101 15.92 2.08 -6.69
CA ALA A 101 16.73 2.72 -7.73
C ALA A 101 18.14 3.07 -7.24
N GLN A 102 18.24 3.62 -6.03
CA GLN A 102 19.51 3.97 -5.39
C GLN A 102 20.33 2.71 -5.08
N PHE A 103 19.71 1.65 -4.55
CA PHE A 103 20.37 0.36 -4.39
C PHE A 103 20.97 -0.13 -5.69
N ARG A 104 20.20 -0.11 -6.78
CA ARG A 104 20.70 -0.51 -8.10
C ARG A 104 21.86 0.37 -8.55
N LYS A 105 21.76 1.68 -8.38
CA LYS A 105 22.79 2.62 -8.80
C LYS A 105 24.12 2.39 -8.07
N GLU A 106 24.07 2.18 -6.75
CA GLU A 106 25.29 2.13 -5.92
C GLU A 106 25.90 0.73 -5.84
N PHE A 107 25.11 -0.32 -6.04
CA PHE A 107 25.57 -1.68 -5.77
C PHE A 107 25.58 -2.62 -6.98
N VAL A 108 24.95 -2.29 -8.12
CA VAL A 108 24.88 -3.22 -9.28
C VAL A 108 26.24 -3.76 -9.71
N ASP A 109 27.29 -2.95 -9.65
CA ASP A 109 28.64 -3.35 -10.09
C ASP A 109 29.34 -4.31 -9.12
N VAL A 110 28.90 -4.35 -7.87
CA VAL A 110 29.44 -5.21 -6.80
C VAL A 110 28.64 -6.52 -6.69
N LEU A 111 27.43 -6.55 -7.26
CA LEU A 111 26.60 -7.74 -7.19
C LEU A 111 27.15 -8.85 -8.09
N PRO A 112 27.13 -10.11 -7.63
CA PRO A 112 27.46 -11.23 -8.49
C PRO A 112 26.53 -11.21 -9.70
N GLN A 113 27.12 -11.18 -10.91
CA GLN A 113 26.39 -11.27 -12.16
C GLN A 113 25.49 -12.51 -12.09
N ALA A 114 24.17 -12.29 -12.05
CA ALA A 114 23.22 -13.39 -12.07
C ALA A 114 23.44 -14.13 -13.39
N LYS A 115 23.97 -15.36 -13.32
CA LYS A 115 24.02 -16.23 -14.50
C LYS A 115 22.56 -16.36 -14.97
N PRO A 116 22.23 -15.95 -16.21
CA PRO A 116 20.86 -16.09 -16.68
C PRO A 116 20.53 -17.58 -16.56
N GLU A 117 19.49 -17.91 -15.78
CA GLU A 117 18.94 -19.26 -15.80
C GLU A 117 18.66 -19.56 -17.27
N LYS A 118 19.35 -20.55 -17.82
CA LYS A 118 19.12 -20.98 -19.20
C LYS A 118 17.65 -21.32 -19.28
N ARG A 119 16.87 -20.43 -19.88
CA ARG A 119 15.45 -20.62 -20.15
C ARG A 119 15.37 -21.92 -20.93
N GLN A 120 14.98 -23.01 -20.26
CA GLN A 120 14.85 -24.30 -20.93
C GLN A 120 13.73 -24.09 -21.95
N LYS A 121 14.11 -23.89 -23.21
CA LYS A 121 13.18 -23.99 -24.33
C LYS A 121 12.74 -25.46 -24.35
N THR A 122 11.63 -25.76 -23.70
CA THR A 122 10.89 -26.99 -23.99
C THR A 122 10.41 -26.84 -25.43
N PHE A 123 11.09 -27.53 -26.34
CA PHE A 123 10.65 -27.67 -27.72
C PHE A 123 9.29 -28.38 -27.70
N ASN A 124 8.26 -27.71 -28.20
CA ASN A 124 6.92 -28.29 -28.32
C ASN A 124 6.86 -29.10 -29.62
N TRP A 125 6.56 -30.40 -29.53
CA TRP A 125 6.45 -31.27 -30.69
C TRP A 125 5.09 -31.15 -31.41
N ASP A 126 4.12 -30.46 -30.79
CA ASP A 126 2.75 -30.32 -31.30
C ASP A 126 2.56 -29.18 -32.33
N ASP A 127 3.64 -28.52 -32.76
CA ASP A 127 3.64 -27.41 -33.73
C ASP A 127 3.90 -27.87 -35.20
N VAL A 128 3.59 -29.12 -35.59
CA VAL A 128 3.69 -29.64 -36.97
C VAL A 128 2.36 -30.13 -37.51
#